data_AF-A0NU04-F1
#
_entry.id   AF-A0NU04-F1
#
_cell.length_a   1.000
_cell.length_b   1.000
_cell.length_c   1.000
_cell.angle_alpha   90.00
_cell.angle_beta   90.00
_cell.angle_gamma   90.00
#
_symmetry.space_group_name_H-M   'P 1'
#
loop_
_entity.id
_entity.type
_entity.pdbx_description
1 polymer ?
#
loop_
_entity_poly.entity_id
_entity_poly.type
_entity_poly.pdbx_seq_one_letter_code
_entity_poly.pdbx_strand_id
1 'polypeptide(L)'
;MLAALVLHPASANASDWVVKRVSGIVYFVAPGVEAFRVKQGMVFKKGYTIGTRAGARALIARGGETIAVGPNTTFAMSTFRSTGVKTTLLQRKGTIEVDVQKRQQPHFTVETPFFAAVVKGTRFEITVQAKQARVSVDRGVVAVEDFASGDRVDLTAGQSAASAPSSRVGLSVGGRTKPSVKPGAKRAPAFETPAVKNVPPNAAAAKSANSDRNARKSNRNAIGNSRGNANGNAGGNGNGNSGGNGNGNSGGNGNGNSGGNGNGNSGGNGNGNGNSGGNGNGNSGGNGNGNSGGNGNGNVGGNGNGNSGSGNSNAGGNGNGNSGGNGKGNSGSSNSNAGGNGNGNSGNGNGKNRN
;
A
#
# COMPACT_ATOMS: atom_id res chain seq x y z
N MET A 1 40.08 -25.94 34.16
CA MET A 1 40.17 -26.90 33.03
C MET A 1 39.30 -26.37 31.90
N LEU A 2 39.92 -25.84 30.84
CA LEU A 2 39.20 -25.32 29.67
C LEU A 2 38.92 -26.51 28.73
N ALA A 3 37.68 -26.98 28.66
CA ALA A 3 37.31 -28.05 27.73
C ALA A 3 37.19 -27.46 26.32
N ALA A 4 38.20 -27.71 25.48
CA ALA A 4 38.16 -27.37 24.06
C ALA A 4 37.18 -28.32 23.33
N LEU A 5 36.00 -27.80 22.98
CA LEU A 5 35.02 -28.53 22.16
C LEU A 5 35.51 -28.57 20.70
N VAL A 6 36.13 -29.68 20.31
CA VAL A 6 36.55 -29.93 18.92
C VAL A 6 35.33 -30.38 18.10
N LEU A 7 34.75 -29.46 17.32
CA LEU A 7 33.74 -29.81 16.31
C LEU A 7 34.43 -30.45 15.09
N HIS A 8 34.35 -31.77 15.00
CA HIS A 8 34.77 -32.52 13.82
C HIS A 8 33.81 -32.27 12.64
N PRO A 9 34.29 -32.20 11.39
CA PRO A 9 33.43 -32.22 10.22
C PRO A 9 32.69 -33.56 10.18
N ALA A 10 31.38 -33.53 10.43
CA ALA A 10 30.55 -34.73 10.30
C ALA A 10 30.49 -35.14 8.81
N SER A 11 30.73 -36.42 8.53
CA SER A 11 30.48 -37.00 7.21
C SER A 11 29.05 -36.69 6.78
N ALA A 12 28.89 -35.97 5.68
CA ALA A 12 27.58 -35.62 5.15
C ALA A 12 26.99 -36.84 4.43
N ASN A 13 25.83 -37.30 4.89
CA ASN A 13 25.04 -38.28 4.15
C ASN A 13 24.40 -37.62 2.94
N ALA A 14 24.04 -38.38 1.90
CA ALA A 14 23.34 -37.85 0.73
C ALA A 14 22.01 -37.14 1.07
N SER A 15 21.43 -37.45 2.24
CA SER A 15 20.23 -36.85 2.79
C SER A 15 20.45 -35.56 3.61
N ASP A 16 21.69 -35.09 3.75
CA ASP A 16 22.01 -33.95 4.60
C ASP A 16 21.98 -32.64 3.81
N TRP A 17 21.45 -31.60 4.46
CA TRP A 17 21.52 -30.24 3.96
C TRP A 17 22.90 -29.66 4.27
N VAL A 18 23.70 -29.41 3.24
CA VAL A 18 25.08 -28.93 3.37
C VAL A 18 25.18 -27.51 2.85
N VAL A 19 25.87 -26.65 3.61
CA VAL A 19 26.19 -25.29 3.18
C VAL A 19 27.19 -25.35 2.03
N LYS A 20 26.75 -24.94 0.84
CA LYS A 20 27.58 -24.92 -0.37
C LYS A 20 28.30 -23.60 -0.57
N ARG A 21 27.69 -22.48 -0.20
CA ARG A 21 28.28 -21.14 -0.33
C ARG A 21 27.88 -20.24 0.83
N VAL A 22 28.79 -19.36 1.23
CA VAL A 22 28.57 -18.33 2.25
C VAL A 22 29.18 -17.03 1.75
N SER A 23 28.46 -15.92 1.93
CA SER A 23 28.95 -14.56 1.73
C SER A 23 28.48 -13.69 2.89
N GLY A 24 29.37 -12.85 3.43
CA GLY A 24 29.06 -12.01 4.60
C GLY A 24 28.78 -12.80 5.88
N ILE A 25 28.07 -12.18 6.84
CA ILE A 25 27.86 -12.72 8.19
C ILE A 25 26.67 -13.69 8.31
N VAL A 26 26.93 -15.00 8.18
CA VAL A 26 26.01 -16.12 8.47
C VAL A 26 26.38 -16.93 9.72
N TYR A 27 25.43 -17.21 10.62
CA TYR A 27 25.64 -17.98 11.85
C TYR A 27 24.62 -19.11 12.00
N PHE A 28 25.03 -20.17 12.69
CA PHE A 28 24.14 -21.21 13.22
C PHE A 28 23.94 -21.01 14.71
N VAL A 29 22.77 -21.37 15.21
CA VAL A 29 22.47 -21.54 16.63
C VAL A 29 21.92 -22.95 16.80
N ALA A 30 22.58 -23.76 17.62
CA ALA A 30 22.10 -25.09 17.98
C ALA A 30 21.41 -25.05 19.35
N PRO A 31 20.51 -26.00 19.66
CA PRO A 31 19.89 -26.06 20.98
C PRO A 31 20.95 -26.14 22.09
N GLY A 32 20.90 -25.22 23.05
CA GLY A 32 21.85 -25.16 24.16
C GLY A 32 23.26 -24.66 23.81
N VAL A 33 23.48 -24.13 22.60
CA VAL A 33 24.80 -23.65 22.16
C VAL A 33 24.68 -22.20 21.66
N GLU A 34 25.69 -21.39 21.97
CA GLU A 34 25.81 -20.04 21.44
C GLU A 34 25.93 -20.01 19.91
N ALA A 35 25.66 -18.84 19.33
CA ALA A 35 25.75 -18.67 17.89
C ALA A 35 27.19 -18.83 17.39
N PHE A 36 27.40 -19.68 16.38
CA PHE A 36 28.72 -19.91 15.78
C PHE A 36 28.71 -19.64 14.27
N ARG A 37 29.88 -19.30 13.74
CA ARG A 37 30.07 -18.88 12.34
C ARG A 37 29.81 -20.04 11.38
N VAL A 38 28.95 -19.83 10.39
CA VAL A 38 28.74 -20.80 9.31
C VAL A 38 29.89 -20.71 8.30
N LYS A 39 30.40 -21.88 7.90
CA LYS A 39 31.38 -22.06 6.83
C LYS A 39 30.83 -23.02 5.78
N GLN A 40 31.37 -22.94 4.57
CA GLN A 40 31.12 -23.94 3.53
C GLN A 40 31.46 -25.35 4.04
N GLY A 41 30.67 -26.34 3.65
CA GLY A 41 30.81 -27.74 4.08
C GLY A 41 30.09 -28.07 5.38
N MET A 42 29.68 -27.07 6.18
CA MET A 42 28.92 -27.34 7.40
C MET A 42 27.53 -27.90 7.08
N VAL A 43 27.08 -28.85 7.91
CA VAL A 43 25.75 -29.47 7.80
C VAL A 43 24.73 -28.63 8.57
N PHE A 44 23.63 -28.28 7.92
CA PHE A 44 22.46 -27.66 8.54
C PHE A 44 21.53 -28.72 9.12
N LYS A 45 21.79 -29.07 10.38
CA LYS A 45 21.12 -30.17 11.09
C LYS A 45 19.72 -29.77 11.57
N LYS A 46 18.90 -30.78 11.86
CA LYS A 46 17.62 -30.58 12.56
C LYS A 46 17.86 -29.88 13.91
N GLY A 47 16.96 -28.99 14.28
CA GLY A 47 17.05 -28.14 15.46
C GLY A 47 17.98 -26.94 15.30
N TYR A 48 18.78 -26.86 14.24
CA TYR A 48 19.65 -25.70 14.03
C TYR A 48 18.82 -24.54 13.49
N THR A 49 19.15 -23.35 13.94
CA THR A 49 18.69 -22.08 13.37
C THR A 49 19.82 -21.48 12.55
N ILE A 50 19.56 -21.08 11.32
CA ILE A 50 20.48 -20.25 10.53
C ILE A 50 20.04 -18.79 10.60
N GLY A 51 21.00 -17.89 10.73
CA GLY A 51 20.79 -16.45 10.66
C GLY A 51 21.78 -15.76 9.72
N THR A 52 21.29 -14.87 8.86
CA THR A 52 22.10 -14.00 8.00
C THR A 52 21.95 -12.55 8.45
N ARG A 53 23.06 -11.81 8.51
CA ARG A 53 23.06 -10.35 8.75
C ARG A 53 22.74 -9.57 7.47
N ALA A 54 22.74 -8.25 7.57
CA ALA A 54 22.66 -7.37 6.40
C ALA A 54 23.78 -7.70 5.40
N GLY A 55 23.45 -7.73 4.10
CA GLY A 55 24.37 -8.10 3.01
C GLY A 55 24.80 -9.57 2.96
N ALA A 56 24.53 -10.38 4.00
CA ALA A 56 24.95 -11.77 4.05
C ALA A 56 24.02 -12.70 3.25
N ARG A 57 24.59 -13.75 2.66
CA ARG A 57 23.86 -14.77 1.90
C ARG A 57 24.45 -16.16 2.14
N ALA A 58 23.62 -17.19 2.00
CA ALA A 58 24.07 -18.57 2.01
C ALA A 58 23.35 -19.39 0.94
N LEU A 59 23.99 -20.44 0.45
CA LEU A 59 23.36 -21.47 -0.35
C LEU A 59 23.51 -22.80 0.37
N ILE A 60 22.40 -23.47 0.64
CA ILE A 60 22.35 -24.78 1.30
C ILE A 60 21.75 -25.76 0.30
N ALA A 61 22.32 -26.96 0.16
CA ALA A 61 21.85 -27.94 -0.79
C ALA A 61 21.84 -29.37 -0.22
N ARG A 62 20.92 -30.18 -0.73
CA ARG A 62 20.82 -31.62 -0.48
C ARG A 62 20.46 -32.31 -1.79
N GLY A 63 21.35 -33.13 -2.33
CA GLY A 63 21.17 -33.68 -3.68
C GLY A 63 20.93 -32.55 -4.69
N GLY A 64 19.82 -32.63 -5.44
CA GLY A 64 19.38 -31.56 -6.35
C GLY A 64 18.43 -30.52 -5.75
N GLU A 65 18.16 -30.56 -4.44
CA GLU A 65 17.33 -29.57 -3.74
C GLU A 65 18.21 -28.44 -3.19
N THR A 66 17.72 -27.19 -3.24
CA THR A 66 18.48 -26.02 -2.79
C THR A 66 17.63 -25.04 -1.97
N ILE A 67 18.30 -24.34 -1.05
CA ILE A 67 17.76 -23.22 -0.28
C ILE A 67 18.76 -22.08 -0.40
N ALA A 68 18.42 -21.05 -1.18
CA ALA A 68 19.14 -19.79 -1.19
C ALA A 68 18.59 -18.89 -0.08
N VAL A 69 19.49 -18.42 0.77
CA VAL A 69 19.18 -17.62 1.96
C VAL A 69 19.61 -16.18 1.70
N GLY A 70 18.64 -15.27 1.71
CA GLY A 70 18.86 -13.84 1.52
C GLY A 70 19.41 -13.15 2.78
N PRO A 71 19.65 -11.83 2.71
CA PRO A 71 20.03 -11.02 3.86
C PRO A 71 18.96 -10.99 4.95
N ASN A 72 19.36 -10.66 6.19
CA ASN A 72 18.45 -10.45 7.33
C ASN A 72 17.47 -11.59 7.59
N THR A 73 17.87 -12.83 7.27
CA THR A 73 17.00 -13.99 7.25
C THR A 73 17.27 -14.87 8.46
N THR A 74 16.21 -15.41 9.06
CA THR A 74 16.34 -16.35 10.17
C THR A 74 15.29 -17.44 10.04
N PHE A 75 15.74 -18.69 10.01
CA PHE A 75 14.86 -19.85 10.02
C PHE A 75 15.54 -21.06 10.66
N ALA A 76 14.73 -21.98 11.18
CA ALA A 76 15.21 -23.22 11.76
C ALA A 76 14.81 -24.44 10.93
N MET A 77 15.62 -25.48 10.97
CA MET A 77 15.23 -26.81 10.54
C MET A 77 14.44 -27.47 11.69
N SER A 78 13.15 -27.77 11.50
CA SER A 78 12.32 -28.30 12.59
C SER A 78 12.85 -29.64 13.10
N THR A 79 13.01 -29.78 14.42
CA THR A 79 13.38 -31.04 15.07
C THR A 79 12.27 -32.08 14.95
N PHE A 80 11.02 -31.67 15.19
CA PHE A 80 9.88 -32.59 15.30
C PHE A 80 9.18 -32.87 13.97
N ARG A 81 9.32 -31.96 13.00
CA ARG A 81 8.59 -32.03 11.72
C ARG A 81 9.49 -32.34 10.53
N SER A 82 10.79 -32.59 10.77
CA SER A 82 11.74 -33.02 9.72
C SER A 82 12.20 -34.45 9.96
N THR A 83 12.17 -35.27 8.92
CA THR A 83 12.66 -36.66 8.89
C THR A 83 13.77 -36.79 7.83
N GLY A 84 14.24 -38.01 7.55
CA GLY A 84 15.14 -38.22 6.40
C GLY A 84 14.48 -37.89 5.05
N VAL A 85 13.15 -38.00 4.98
CA VAL A 85 12.36 -37.81 3.76
C VAL A 85 11.55 -36.52 3.73
N LYS A 86 11.23 -35.93 4.90
CA LYS A 86 10.49 -34.67 5.03
C LYS A 86 11.38 -33.55 5.58
N THR A 87 11.26 -32.36 5.00
CA THR A 87 11.95 -31.15 5.47
C THR A 87 10.94 -30.09 5.85
N THR A 88 10.98 -29.63 7.10
CA THR A 88 10.13 -28.52 7.55
C THR A 88 11.01 -27.37 8.02
N LEU A 89 10.92 -26.24 7.34
CA LEU A 89 11.59 -24.99 7.73
C LEU A 89 10.65 -24.12 8.55
N LEU A 90 11.15 -23.53 9.63
CA LEU A 90 10.44 -22.60 10.51
C LEU A 90 11.02 -21.20 10.30
N GLN A 91 10.47 -20.45 9.34
CA GLN A 91 11.01 -19.16 8.93
C GLN A 91 10.42 -18.03 9.78
N ARG A 92 11.29 -17.30 10.47
CA ARG A 92 10.89 -16.20 11.37
C ARG A 92 10.88 -14.84 10.66
N LYS A 93 11.85 -14.61 9.77
CA LYS A 93 12.01 -13.34 9.02
C LYS A 93 12.92 -13.51 7.80
N GLY A 94 12.91 -12.50 6.94
CA GLY A 94 13.76 -12.37 5.76
C GLY A 94 13.26 -13.22 4.59
N THR A 95 14.15 -13.53 3.67
CA THR A 95 13.81 -14.12 2.38
C THR A 95 14.57 -15.41 2.14
N ILE A 96 13.85 -16.46 1.73
CA ILE A 96 14.43 -17.69 1.21
C ILE A 96 13.85 -17.97 -0.16
N GLU A 97 14.69 -18.48 -1.05
CA GLU A 97 14.26 -19.11 -2.31
C GLU A 97 14.58 -20.59 -2.21
N VAL A 98 13.59 -21.42 -2.51
CA VAL A 98 13.70 -22.88 -2.37
C VAL A 98 13.44 -23.51 -3.73
N ASP A 99 14.34 -24.39 -4.16
CA ASP A 99 14.11 -25.31 -5.27
C ASP A 99 14.06 -26.75 -4.73
N VAL A 100 12.90 -27.37 -4.85
CA VAL A 100 12.62 -28.72 -4.35
C VAL A 100 12.34 -29.65 -5.54
N GLN A 101 12.96 -30.81 -5.55
CA GLN A 101 12.74 -31.84 -6.55
C GLN A 101 11.32 -32.42 -6.47
N LYS A 102 10.77 -32.86 -7.60
CA LYS A 102 9.43 -33.45 -7.64
C LYS A 102 9.42 -34.83 -6.99
N ARG A 103 8.43 -35.07 -6.11
CA ARG A 103 8.11 -36.38 -5.52
C ARG A 103 6.61 -36.65 -5.56
N GLN A 104 6.23 -37.91 -5.35
CA GLN A 104 4.82 -38.35 -5.35
C GLN A 104 3.98 -37.72 -4.22
N GLN A 105 4.60 -37.55 -3.05
CA GLN A 105 3.97 -36.99 -1.85
C GLN A 105 4.63 -35.66 -1.41
N PRO A 106 3.91 -34.81 -0.67
CA PRO A 106 4.48 -33.58 -0.12
C PRO A 106 5.56 -33.92 0.89
N HIS A 107 6.73 -33.34 0.67
CA HIS A 107 7.93 -33.68 1.42
C HIS A 107 8.71 -32.45 1.88
N PHE A 108 8.26 -31.26 1.51
CA PHE A 108 8.87 -30.03 1.97
C PHE A 108 7.78 -29.06 2.44
N THR A 109 8.05 -28.38 3.54
CA THR A 109 7.13 -27.41 4.15
C THR A 109 7.92 -26.23 4.67
N VAL A 110 7.42 -25.03 4.45
CA VAL A 110 7.88 -23.82 5.14
C VAL A 110 6.73 -23.31 5.98
N GLU A 111 6.92 -23.26 7.29
CA GLU A 111 6.01 -22.58 8.20
C GLU A 111 6.56 -21.20 8.53
N THR A 112 5.72 -20.19 8.38
CA THR A 112 6.00 -18.79 8.78
C THR A 112 5.13 -18.44 9.98
N PRO A 113 5.22 -17.23 10.56
CA PRO A 113 4.26 -16.80 11.55
C PRO A 113 2.82 -16.71 11.06
N PHE A 114 2.60 -16.62 9.74
CA PHE A 114 1.33 -16.21 9.14
C PHE A 114 0.63 -17.33 8.36
N PHE A 115 1.41 -18.17 7.67
CA PHE A 115 0.91 -19.28 6.86
C PHE A 115 1.92 -20.43 6.80
N ALA A 116 1.45 -21.59 6.34
CA ALA A 116 2.28 -22.71 5.89
C ALA A 116 2.24 -22.85 4.37
N ALA A 117 3.40 -23.12 3.77
CA ALA A 117 3.55 -23.46 2.36
C ALA A 117 4.02 -24.93 2.25
N VAL A 118 3.19 -25.78 1.67
CA VAL A 118 3.41 -27.23 1.54
C VAL A 118 3.64 -27.58 0.08
N VAL A 119 4.72 -28.31 -0.21
CA VAL A 119 5.16 -28.54 -1.59
C VAL A 119 5.58 -29.98 -1.88
N LYS A 120 5.39 -30.39 -3.15
CA LYS A 120 5.81 -31.69 -3.70
C LYS A 120 6.97 -31.58 -4.69
N GLY A 121 7.37 -30.39 -5.10
CA GLY A 121 8.37 -30.17 -6.14
C GLY A 121 8.16 -28.82 -6.83
N THR A 122 8.87 -27.81 -6.35
CA THR A 122 8.58 -26.41 -6.67
C THR A 122 9.82 -25.55 -6.58
N ARG A 123 9.82 -24.47 -7.37
CA ARG A 123 10.70 -23.33 -7.15
C ARG A 123 9.85 -22.15 -6.71
N PHE A 124 10.14 -21.62 -5.54
CA PHE A 124 9.34 -20.56 -4.93
C PHE A 124 10.18 -19.72 -3.97
N GLU A 125 9.78 -18.46 -3.83
CA GLU A 125 10.37 -17.52 -2.88
C GLU A 125 9.38 -17.24 -1.75
N ILE A 126 9.85 -17.20 -0.50
CA ILE A 126 9.11 -16.72 0.65
C ILE A 126 9.84 -15.58 1.31
N THR A 127 9.14 -14.46 1.43
CA THR A 127 9.58 -13.28 2.18
C THR A 127 8.71 -13.07 3.41
N VAL A 128 9.32 -13.02 4.58
CA VAL A 128 8.67 -12.80 5.88
C VAL A 128 9.15 -11.47 6.48
N GLN A 129 8.19 -10.60 6.77
CA GLN A 129 8.39 -9.31 7.44
C GLN A 129 7.65 -9.31 8.79
N ALA A 130 7.77 -8.23 9.55
CA ALA A 130 7.22 -8.15 10.92
C ALA A 130 5.70 -8.37 11.01
N LYS A 131 4.94 -8.00 9.98
CA LYS A 131 3.47 -8.01 9.99
C LYS A 131 2.84 -8.76 8.81
N GLN A 132 3.66 -9.37 7.96
CA GLN A 132 3.20 -10.06 6.77
C GLN A 132 4.20 -11.11 6.30
N ALA A 133 3.71 -12.10 5.58
CA ALA A 133 4.51 -12.96 4.74
C ALA A 133 3.91 -13.05 3.34
N ARG A 134 4.76 -13.26 2.33
CA ARG A 134 4.39 -13.51 0.95
C ARG A 134 5.13 -14.72 0.42
N VAL A 135 4.43 -15.53 -0.38
CA VAL A 135 5.01 -16.56 -1.24
C VAL A 135 4.74 -16.22 -2.69
N SER A 136 5.75 -16.42 -3.54
CA SER A 136 5.67 -16.29 -5.00
C SER A 136 6.20 -17.57 -5.64
N VAL A 137 5.47 -18.11 -6.62
CA VAL A 137 5.80 -19.39 -7.26
C VAL A 137 6.38 -19.15 -8.65
N ASP A 138 7.59 -19.66 -8.87
CA ASP A 138 8.25 -19.65 -10.19
C ASP A 138 7.87 -20.91 -10.97
N ARG A 139 7.90 -22.08 -10.31
CA ARG A 139 7.58 -23.37 -10.93
C ARG A 139 6.87 -24.32 -9.96
N GLY A 140 5.97 -25.13 -10.50
CA GLY A 140 5.27 -26.20 -9.79
C GLY A 140 4.03 -25.70 -9.05
N VAL A 141 3.63 -26.42 -7.99
CA VAL A 141 2.43 -26.11 -7.18
C VAL A 141 2.76 -25.97 -5.71
N VAL A 142 2.39 -24.84 -5.11
CA VAL A 142 2.52 -24.57 -3.67
C VAL A 142 1.14 -24.45 -3.04
N ALA A 143 0.82 -25.36 -2.11
CA ALA A 143 -0.38 -25.25 -1.29
C ALA A 143 -0.09 -24.31 -0.12
N VAL A 144 -0.88 -23.25 0.03
CA VAL A 144 -0.73 -22.23 1.08
C VAL A 144 -1.94 -22.27 2.00
N GLU A 145 -1.70 -22.28 3.31
CA GLU A 145 -2.73 -22.24 4.35
C GLU A 145 -2.47 -21.07 5.31
N ASP A 146 -3.38 -20.10 5.34
CA ASP A 146 -3.35 -18.96 6.26
C ASP A 146 -3.87 -19.34 7.64
N PHE A 147 -3.10 -19.00 8.66
CA PHE A 147 -3.38 -19.40 10.04
C PHE A 147 -4.51 -18.59 10.67
N ALA A 148 -4.61 -17.31 10.32
CA ALA A 148 -5.55 -16.35 10.91
C ALA A 148 -6.99 -16.58 10.44
N SER A 149 -7.15 -16.79 9.13
CA SER A 149 -8.44 -16.97 8.46
C SER A 149 -8.81 -18.43 8.28
N GLY A 150 -7.82 -19.32 8.14
CA GLY A 150 -8.01 -20.69 7.67
C GLY A 150 -8.04 -20.81 6.15
N ASP A 151 -7.91 -19.70 5.41
CA ASP A 151 -7.94 -19.69 3.95
C ASP A 151 -6.85 -20.60 3.35
N ARG A 152 -7.21 -21.31 2.29
CA ARG A 152 -6.32 -22.20 1.53
C ARG A 152 -6.31 -21.83 0.06
N VAL A 153 -5.16 -21.94 -0.58
CA VAL A 153 -5.01 -21.74 -2.02
C VAL A 153 -3.87 -22.58 -2.57
N ASP A 154 -4.08 -23.15 -3.76
CA ASP A 154 -2.99 -23.75 -4.54
C ASP A 154 -2.47 -22.71 -5.53
N LEU A 155 -1.17 -22.41 -5.44
CA LEU A 155 -0.47 -21.48 -6.30
C LEU A 155 0.32 -22.24 -7.36
N THR A 156 0.23 -21.78 -8.60
CA THR A 156 1.00 -22.25 -9.75
C THR A 156 1.98 -21.18 -10.23
N ALA A 157 2.80 -21.49 -11.24
CA ALA A 157 3.80 -20.57 -11.79
C ALA A 157 3.23 -19.17 -12.09
N GLY A 158 3.94 -18.13 -11.64
CA GLY A 158 3.55 -16.73 -11.79
C GLY A 158 2.47 -16.25 -10.81
N GLN A 159 1.96 -17.10 -9.92
CA GLN A 159 1.02 -16.73 -8.88
C GLN A 159 1.71 -16.44 -7.54
N SER A 160 1.04 -15.66 -6.71
CA SER A 160 1.49 -15.32 -5.36
C SER A 160 0.33 -15.26 -4.38
N ALA A 161 0.64 -15.48 -3.10
CA ALA A 161 -0.26 -15.23 -1.99
C ALA A 161 0.48 -14.49 -0.87
N ALA A 162 -0.24 -13.63 -0.15
CA ALA A 162 0.26 -12.93 1.00
C ALA A 162 -0.75 -12.99 2.15
N SER A 163 -0.24 -13.14 3.37
CA SER A 163 -0.99 -13.00 4.61
C SER A 163 -0.44 -11.82 5.40
N ALA A 164 -1.36 -10.97 5.89
CA ALA A 164 -1.03 -9.81 6.68
C ALA A 164 -2.19 -9.54 7.67
N PRO A 165 -2.40 -10.37 8.70
CA PRO A 165 -3.62 -10.34 9.52
C PRO A 165 -3.74 -9.08 10.40
N SER A 166 -2.64 -8.38 10.71
CA SER A 166 -2.69 -7.04 11.33
C SER A 166 -3.26 -5.96 10.40
N SER A 167 -3.45 -6.32 9.14
CA SER A 167 -3.69 -5.50 7.98
C SER A 167 -5.11 -5.84 7.50
N ARG A 168 -5.28 -7.06 7.00
CA ARG A 168 -6.51 -7.65 6.47
C ARG A 168 -6.45 -9.14 6.81
N VAL A 169 -7.55 -9.68 7.33
CA VAL A 169 -7.65 -11.12 7.57
C VAL A 169 -8.05 -11.83 6.28
N GLY A 170 -7.36 -12.93 5.98
CA GLY A 170 -7.54 -13.72 4.75
C GLY A 170 -6.37 -13.59 3.78
N LEU A 171 -6.29 -14.51 2.83
CA LEU A 171 -5.25 -14.51 1.80
C LEU A 171 -5.50 -13.41 0.75
N SER A 172 -4.45 -12.63 0.49
CA SER A 172 -4.38 -11.75 -0.68
C SER A 172 -3.62 -12.47 -1.78
N VAL A 173 -4.30 -12.87 -2.85
CA VAL A 173 -3.72 -13.59 -3.97
C VAL A 173 -3.53 -12.71 -5.21
N GLY A 174 -2.51 -13.00 -6.01
CA GLY A 174 -2.20 -12.30 -7.26
C GLY A 174 -1.57 -13.23 -8.30
N GLY A 175 -1.41 -12.73 -9.52
CA GLY A 175 -0.93 -13.47 -10.68
C GLY A 175 -1.75 -13.14 -11.94
N ARG A 176 -1.25 -13.52 -13.11
CA ARG A 176 -1.93 -13.28 -14.40
C ARG A 176 -3.32 -13.93 -14.44
N THR A 177 -3.41 -15.14 -13.93
CA THR A 177 -4.67 -15.81 -13.56
C THR A 177 -4.77 -15.81 -12.04
N LYS A 178 -5.87 -15.28 -11.50
CA LYS A 178 -6.05 -15.20 -10.06
C LYS A 178 -6.45 -16.58 -9.50
N PRO A 179 -5.72 -17.16 -8.54
CA PRO A 179 -6.07 -18.45 -7.99
C PRO A 179 -7.30 -18.36 -7.08
N SER A 180 -8.05 -19.45 -6.96
CA SER A 180 -9.25 -19.52 -6.12
C SER A 180 -8.90 -19.84 -4.67
N VAL A 181 -9.32 -18.97 -3.76
CA VAL A 181 -9.18 -19.20 -2.31
C VAL A 181 -10.36 -20.03 -1.82
N LYS A 182 -10.08 -21.05 -1.00
CA LYS A 182 -11.07 -21.92 -0.37
C LYS A 182 -10.99 -21.77 1.16
N PRO A 183 -12.12 -21.82 1.89
CA PRO A 183 -12.08 -21.87 3.35
C PRO A 183 -11.39 -23.13 3.88
N GLY A 184 -10.81 -23.03 5.06
CA GLY A 184 -10.20 -24.12 5.79
C GLY A 184 -10.20 -23.86 7.30
N ALA A 185 -9.47 -24.69 8.04
CA ALA A 185 -9.42 -24.57 9.49
C ALA A 185 -8.35 -23.56 9.94
N LYS A 186 -8.73 -22.70 10.88
CA LYS A 186 -7.77 -21.82 11.56
C LYS A 186 -6.88 -22.64 12.49
N ARG A 187 -5.62 -22.24 12.62
CA ARG A 187 -4.68 -22.86 13.56
C ARG A 187 -3.57 -21.88 13.93
N ALA A 188 -2.89 -22.15 15.03
CA ALA A 188 -1.68 -21.40 15.39
C ALA A 188 -0.46 -21.86 14.56
N PRO A 189 0.58 -21.00 14.45
CA PRO A 189 1.89 -21.42 13.94
C PRO A 189 2.49 -22.56 14.79
N ALA A 190 3.31 -23.43 14.19
CA ALA A 190 3.96 -24.52 14.92
C ALA A 190 5.17 -24.11 15.79
N PHE A 191 5.43 -22.82 15.95
CA PHE A 191 6.52 -22.30 16.76
C PHE A 191 6.16 -20.93 17.35
N GLU A 192 6.85 -20.54 18.43
CA GLU A 192 6.66 -19.23 19.02
C GLU A 192 7.11 -18.11 18.07
N THR A 193 6.15 -17.28 17.70
CA THR A 193 6.38 -16.09 16.89
C THR A 193 6.44 -14.87 17.79
N PRO A 194 7.24 -13.83 17.45
CA PRO A 194 7.09 -12.52 18.09
C PRO A 194 5.61 -12.13 18.12
N ALA A 195 5.16 -11.47 19.19
CA ALA A 195 3.74 -11.18 19.46
C ALA A 195 3.10 -10.27 18.39
N VAL A 196 2.81 -10.83 17.23
CA VAL A 196 1.73 -10.38 16.37
C VAL A 196 0.49 -11.09 16.87
N LYS A 197 -0.57 -10.33 17.18
CA LYS A 197 -1.92 -10.83 17.44
C LYS A 197 -2.45 -11.44 16.14
N ASN A 198 -1.86 -12.58 15.74
CA ASN A 198 -1.87 -13.08 14.37
C ASN A 198 -3.12 -13.90 14.07
N VAL A 199 -3.92 -14.22 15.09
CA VAL A 199 -5.18 -14.95 14.94
C VAL A 199 -6.29 -14.13 15.59
N PRO A 200 -7.24 -13.60 14.80
CA PRO A 200 -8.48 -13.05 15.34
C PRO A 200 -9.22 -14.13 16.11
N PRO A 201 -9.75 -13.85 17.32
CA PRO A 201 -10.36 -14.88 18.18
C PRO A 201 -11.56 -15.57 17.53
N ASN A 202 -12.23 -14.92 16.57
CA ASN A 202 -13.34 -15.49 15.83
C ASN A 202 -13.50 -14.86 14.43
N ALA A 203 -14.44 -15.38 13.64
CA ALA A 203 -14.73 -14.87 12.29
C ALA A 203 -15.34 -13.45 12.31
N ALA A 204 -16.05 -13.05 13.36
CA ALA A 204 -16.62 -11.70 13.48
C ALA A 204 -15.53 -10.64 13.66
N ALA A 205 -14.53 -10.90 14.50
CA ALA A 205 -13.36 -10.05 14.67
C ALA A 205 -12.57 -9.88 13.37
N ALA A 206 -12.48 -10.94 12.56
CA ALA A 206 -11.87 -10.89 11.23
C ALA A 206 -12.67 -10.02 10.23
N LYS A 207 -14.00 -10.15 10.23
CA LYS A 207 -14.89 -9.32 9.41
C LYS A 207 -14.80 -7.84 9.81
N SER A 208 -14.80 -7.54 11.11
CA SER A 208 -14.67 -6.18 11.67
C SER A 208 -13.34 -5.53 11.26
N ALA A 209 -12.22 -6.25 11.39
CA ALA A 209 -10.92 -5.75 10.94
C ALA A 209 -10.87 -5.44 9.43
N ASN A 210 -11.57 -6.25 8.62
CA ASN A 210 -11.68 -6.03 7.17
C ASN A 210 -12.64 -4.87 6.83
N SER A 211 -13.72 -4.68 7.58
CA SER A 211 -14.66 -3.56 7.38
C SER A 211 -14.05 -2.22 7.76
N ASP A 212 -13.29 -2.14 8.86
CA ASP A 212 -12.56 -0.91 9.25
C ASP A 212 -11.58 -0.48 8.16
N ARG A 213 -10.99 -1.46 7.47
CA ARG A 213 -10.12 -1.21 6.32
C ARG A 213 -10.86 -0.67 5.12
N ASN A 214 -11.97 -1.30 4.77
CA ASN A 214 -12.81 -0.83 3.68
C ASN A 214 -13.39 0.55 3.98
N ALA A 215 -13.75 0.83 5.23
CA ALA A 215 -14.17 2.15 5.71
C ALA A 215 -13.03 3.16 5.60
N ARG A 216 -11.79 2.84 6.00
CA ARG A 216 -10.61 3.73 5.82
C ARG A 216 -10.22 3.95 4.36
N LYS A 217 -10.39 2.94 3.49
CA LYS A 217 -10.18 3.07 2.05
C LYS A 217 -11.27 3.93 1.42
N SER A 218 -12.52 3.70 1.82
CA SER A 218 -13.67 4.52 1.44
C SER A 218 -13.51 5.96 1.92
N ASN A 219 -13.04 6.17 3.15
CA ASN A 219 -12.79 7.49 3.72
C ASN A 219 -11.65 8.22 2.99
N ARG A 220 -10.58 7.52 2.56
CA ARG A 220 -9.57 8.12 1.66
C ARG A 220 -10.13 8.49 0.28
N ASN A 221 -11.08 7.72 -0.23
CA ASN A 221 -11.81 8.06 -1.46
C ASN A 221 -12.82 9.21 -1.23
N ALA A 222 -13.38 9.31 -0.03
CA ALA A 222 -14.33 10.35 0.40
C ALA A 222 -13.63 11.67 0.77
N ILE A 223 -12.36 11.65 1.20
CA ILE A 223 -11.52 12.85 1.33
C ILE A 223 -11.26 13.49 -0.05
N GLY A 224 -11.38 12.73 -1.15
CA GLY A 224 -11.44 13.28 -2.51
C GLY A 224 -12.80 13.86 -2.91
N ASN A 225 -13.83 13.72 -2.07
CA ASN A 225 -15.19 14.17 -2.35
C ASN A 225 -15.91 14.54 -1.04
N SER A 226 -15.36 15.53 -0.32
CA SER A 226 -15.95 16.00 0.94
C SER A 226 -17.21 16.82 0.65
N ARG A 227 -18.36 16.14 0.60
CA ARG A 227 -19.71 16.72 0.75
C ARG A 227 -20.13 16.61 2.21
N GLY A 228 -19.63 17.49 3.08
CA GLY A 228 -19.99 17.51 4.48
C GLY A 228 -19.94 18.93 5.04
N ASN A 229 -20.87 19.26 5.94
CA ASN A 229 -21.00 20.55 6.64
C ASN A 229 -19.81 20.85 7.57
N ALA A 230 -18.59 20.90 7.04
CA ALA A 230 -17.39 21.24 7.78
C ALA A 230 -16.48 22.16 6.95
N ASN A 231 -15.86 23.14 7.62
CA ASN A 231 -14.81 24.03 7.11
C ASN A 231 -13.53 23.23 6.76
N GLY A 232 -13.57 22.41 5.70
CA GLY A 232 -12.46 21.57 5.27
C GLY A 232 -11.66 22.19 4.13
N ASN A 233 -10.34 22.33 4.30
CA ASN A 233 -9.41 22.63 3.21
C ASN A 233 -9.03 21.35 2.47
N ALA A 234 -9.33 21.27 1.17
CA ALA A 234 -8.87 20.18 0.30
C ALA A 234 -7.53 20.60 -0.34
N GLY A 235 -6.44 20.32 0.35
CA GLY A 235 -5.07 20.57 -0.13
C GLY A 235 -4.36 19.25 -0.48
N GLY A 236 -4.20 18.96 -1.77
CA GLY A 236 -3.46 17.79 -2.24
C GLY A 236 -3.23 17.81 -3.75
N ASN A 237 -2.25 17.04 -4.26
CA ASN A 237 -1.86 16.97 -5.67
C ASN A 237 -2.89 16.29 -6.61
N GLY A 238 -4.20 16.40 -6.32
CA GLY A 238 -5.28 15.81 -7.11
C GLY A 238 -6.46 16.75 -7.31
N ASN A 239 -7.37 16.38 -8.21
CA ASN A 239 -8.63 17.08 -8.47
C ASN A 239 -9.57 16.95 -7.26
N GLY A 240 -9.46 17.86 -6.29
CA GLY A 240 -10.30 17.90 -5.11
C GLY A 240 -11.49 18.85 -5.28
N ASN A 241 -12.70 18.38 -4.95
CA ASN A 241 -13.89 19.24 -4.83
C ASN A 241 -14.20 19.48 -3.35
N SER A 242 -14.29 20.74 -2.93
CA SER A 242 -14.78 21.10 -1.59
C SER A 242 -16.20 21.65 -1.69
N GLY A 243 -17.15 21.00 -1.00
CA GLY A 243 -18.55 21.43 -1.00
C GLY A 243 -19.24 21.31 0.36
N GLY A 244 -19.79 22.42 0.86
CA GLY A 244 -20.54 22.49 2.12
C GLY A 244 -20.98 23.92 2.48
N ASN A 245 -21.86 24.07 3.48
CA ASN A 245 -22.34 25.39 3.99
C ASN A 245 -21.26 26.20 4.77
N GLY A 246 -19.98 25.87 4.63
CA GLY A 246 -18.86 26.48 5.35
C GLY A 246 -17.84 27.14 4.41
N ASN A 247 -16.87 27.86 5.00
CA ASN A 247 -15.75 28.46 4.27
C ASN A 247 -14.75 27.35 3.92
N GLY A 248 -14.67 26.97 2.65
CA GLY A 248 -13.79 25.88 2.19
C GLY A 248 -12.87 26.33 1.06
N ASN A 249 -11.57 26.04 1.18
CA ASN A 249 -10.61 26.24 0.10
C ASN A 249 -10.34 24.93 -0.65
N SER A 250 -10.36 24.97 -1.99
CA SER A 250 -9.90 23.87 -2.85
C SER A 250 -8.60 24.30 -3.54
N GLY A 251 -7.53 23.53 -3.36
CA GLY A 251 -6.26 23.84 -4.01
C GLY A 251 -5.34 22.64 -4.25
N GLY A 252 -4.80 22.56 -5.47
CA GLY A 252 -3.88 21.52 -5.93
C GLY A 252 -3.43 21.74 -7.38
N ASN A 253 -2.46 20.95 -7.88
CA ASN A 253 -1.96 21.01 -9.28
C ASN A 253 -2.97 20.50 -10.33
N GLY A 254 -4.28 20.51 -10.05
CA GLY A 254 -5.35 19.96 -10.89
C GLY A 254 -6.62 20.81 -10.91
N ASN A 255 -7.68 20.33 -11.58
CA ASN A 255 -8.98 21.00 -11.68
C ASN A 255 -9.73 20.87 -10.35
N GLY A 256 -9.71 21.92 -9.51
CA GLY A 256 -10.47 21.97 -8.26
C GLY A 256 -11.69 22.87 -8.36
N ASN A 257 -12.84 22.39 -7.86
CA ASN A 257 -14.04 23.21 -7.69
C ASN A 257 -14.33 23.42 -6.20
N SER A 258 -14.59 24.67 -5.79
CA SER A 258 -15.14 24.98 -4.47
C SER A 258 -16.54 25.53 -4.61
N GLY A 259 -17.52 24.99 -3.89
CA GLY A 259 -18.85 25.60 -3.87
C GLY A 259 -19.69 25.38 -2.62
N GLY A 260 -20.44 26.41 -2.23
CA GLY A 260 -21.28 26.44 -1.03
C GLY A 260 -21.82 27.84 -0.69
N ASN A 261 -22.68 27.96 0.33
CA ASN A 261 -23.22 29.24 0.82
C ASN A 261 -22.19 30.10 1.61
N GLY A 262 -20.92 29.70 1.68
CA GLY A 262 -19.84 30.38 2.40
C GLY A 262 -18.78 31.02 1.51
N ASN A 263 -17.79 31.68 2.10
CA ASN A 263 -16.64 32.28 1.41
C ASN A 263 -15.60 31.20 1.11
N GLY A 264 -15.42 30.84 -0.16
CA GLY A 264 -14.48 29.79 -0.58
C GLY A 264 -13.53 30.25 -1.68
N ASN A 265 -12.25 29.86 -1.58
CA ASN A 265 -11.27 30.09 -2.63
C ASN A 265 -10.97 28.79 -3.40
N SER A 266 -11.01 28.85 -4.73
CA SER A 266 -10.52 27.79 -5.62
C SER A 266 -9.27 28.25 -6.34
N GLY A 267 -8.20 27.45 -6.31
CA GLY A 267 -7.09 27.70 -7.23
C GLY A 267 -6.08 26.58 -7.39
N GLY A 268 -5.48 26.50 -8.58
CA GLY A 268 -4.51 25.48 -8.94
C GLY A 268 -3.36 26.00 -9.79
N ASN A 269 -2.16 25.46 -9.56
CA ASN A 269 -0.92 25.91 -10.19
C ASN A 269 -0.57 25.14 -11.49
N GLY A 270 -1.60 24.72 -12.25
CA GLY A 270 -1.45 23.97 -13.51
C GLY A 270 -2.43 24.50 -14.58
N ASN A 271 -2.51 23.82 -15.74
CA ASN A 271 -3.52 24.05 -16.81
C ASN A 271 -4.95 23.72 -16.36
N GLY A 272 -5.29 24.05 -15.12
CA GLY A 272 -6.50 23.64 -14.47
C GLY A 272 -7.61 24.66 -14.60
N ASN A 273 -8.81 24.21 -14.96
CA ASN A 273 -10.03 25.02 -14.93
C ASN A 273 -10.65 24.87 -13.53
N GLY A 274 -10.55 25.92 -12.71
CA GLY A 274 -11.15 25.96 -11.37
C GLY A 274 -12.43 26.80 -11.34
N ASN A 275 -13.45 26.32 -10.65
CA ASN A 275 -14.74 27.00 -10.55
C ASN A 275 -15.09 27.29 -9.07
N SER A 276 -15.27 28.55 -8.70
CA SER A 276 -15.79 28.95 -7.38
C SER A 276 -17.27 29.33 -7.51
N GLY A 277 -18.17 28.60 -6.84
CA GLY A 277 -19.62 28.81 -6.97
C GLY A 277 -20.35 28.90 -5.63
N GLY A 278 -21.05 30.00 -5.35
CA GLY A 278 -21.74 30.18 -4.06
C GLY A 278 -22.39 31.54 -3.84
N ASN A 279 -23.30 31.65 -2.85
CA ASN A 279 -23.88 32.93 -2.40
C ASN A 279 -22.92 33.79 -1.56
N GLY A 280 -21.66 33.37 -1.37
CA GLY A 280 -20.62 34.08 -0.60
C GLY A 280 -19.55 34.76 -1.45
N ASN A 281 -18.61 35.46 -0.80
CA ASN A 281 -17.45 36.11 -1.42
C ASN A 281 -16.35 35.07 -1.67
N GLY A 282 -16.14 34.64 -2.91
CA GLY A 282 -15.12 33.64 -3.25
C GLY A 282 -14.17 34.09 -4.36
N ASN A 283 -12.88 33.73 -4.24
CA ASN A 283 -11.89 33.94 -5.31
C ASN A 283 -11.65 32.69 -6.14
N SER A 284 -11.59 32.85 -7.46
CA SER A 284 -11.03 31.84 -8.36
C SER A 284 -9.69 32.31 -8.91
N GLY A 285 -8.67 31.45 -8.89
CA GLY A 285 -7.39 31.78 -9.54
C GLY A 285 -6.53 30.61 -9.98
N GLY A 286 -5.70 30.84 -11.01
CA GLY A 286 -4.83 29.84 -11.65
C GLY A 286 -4.38 30.23 -13.06
N ASN A 287 -3.46 29.47 -13.67
CA ASN A 287 -2.99 29.67 -15.05
C ASN A 287 -3.98 29.14 -16.13
N GLY A 288 -5.25 28.92 -15.78
CA GLY A 288 -6.29 28.34 -16.65
C GLY A 288 -7.60 29.13 -16.66
N ASN A 289 -8.61 28.64 -17.38
CA ASN A 289 -9.92 29.29 -17.52
C ASN A 289 -10.78 29.03 -16.27
N GLY A 290 -10.89 30.01 -15.37
CA GLY A 290 -11.68 29.90 -14.15
C GLY A 290 -12.97 30.73 -14.17
N ASN A 291 -14.01 30.26 -13.49
CA ASN A 291 -15.26 31.01 -13.28
C ASN A 291 -15.50 31.26 -11.79
N SER A 292 -16.02 32.45 -11.46
CA SER A 292 -16.59 32.73 -10.13
C SER A 292 -18.08 33.03 -10.28
N GLY A 293 -18.94 32.04 -10.01
CA GLY A 293 -20.38 32.14 -10.16
C GLY A 293 -21.09 32.30 -8.81
N GLY A 294 -21.43 33.52 -8.43
CA GLY A 294 -22.12 33.80 -7.17
C GLY A 294 -22.79 35.18 -7.13
N ASN A 295 -23.74 35.35 -6.19
CA ASN A 295 -24.36 36.64 -5.87
C ASN A 295 -23.48 37.51 -4.92
N GLY A 296 -22.28 37.06 -4.56
CA GLY A 296 -21.33 37.76 -3.69
C GLY A 296 -20.23 38.55 -4.43
N ASN A 297 -19.37 39.24 -3.69
CA ASN A 297 -18.21 39.96 -4.22
C ASN A 297 -17.03 38.99 -4.38
N GLY A 298 -16.73 38.55 -5.61
CA GLY A 298 -15.62 37.65 -5.91
C GLY A 298 -14.54 38.27 -6.79
N ASN A 299 -13.28 37.85 -6.63
CA ASN A 299 -12.19 38.22 -7.54
C ASN A 299 -11.78 37.03 -8.42
N VAL A 300 -11.62 37.29 -9.71
CA VAL A 300 -11.03 36.33 -10.67
C VAL A 300 -9.60 36.80 -10.97
N GLY A 301 -8.59 35.98 -10.62
CA GLY A 301 -7.18 36.32 -10.83
C GLY A 301 -6.40 35.18 -11.47
N GLY A 302 -5.82 35.40 -12.66
CA GLY A 302 -5.03 34.41 -13.39
C GLY A 302 -4.67 34.85 -14.82
N ASN A 303 -3.78 34.12 -15.50
CA ASN A 303 -3.39 34.36 -16.90
C ASN A 303 -4.38 33.77 -17.94
N GLY A 304 -5.57 33.32 -17.52
CA GLY A 304 -6.58 32.67 -18.38
C GLY A 304 -7.84 33.49 -18.63
N ASN A 305 -8.73 33.00 -19.51
CA ASN A 305 -10.03 33.62 -19.79
C ASN A 305 -11.05 33.21 -18.72
N GLY A 306 -11.48 34.14 -17.88
CA GLY A 306 -12.48 33.89 -16.83
C GLY A 306 -13.71 34.80 -16.91
N ASN A 307 -14.85 34.33 -16.41
CA ASN A 307 -16.09 35.10 -16.35
C ASN A 307 -16.57 35.24 -14.89
N SER A 308 -16.95 36.46 -14.50
CA SER A 308 -17.49 36.77 -13.18
C SER A 308 -19.02 36.85 -13.20
N GLY A 309 -19.66 36.36 -12.14
CA GLY A 309 -21.11 36.40 -11.95
C GLY A 309 -21.66 37.79 -11.58
N SER A 310 -22.95 37.84 -11.24
CA SER A 310 -23.78 39.04 -11.10
C SER A 310 -23.57 39.92 -9.83
N GLY A 311 -22.41 39.83 -9.18
CA GLY A 311 -22.03 40.63 -8.00
C GLY A 311 -20.93 41.69 -8.25
N ASN A 312 -20.52 42.46 -7.24
CA ASN A 312 -19.46 43.47 -7.33
C ASN A 312 -18.09 42.76 -7.39
N SER A 313 -17.71 42.31 -8.59
CA SER A 313 -16.57 41.42 -8.82
C SER A 313 -15.46 42.13 -9.61
N ASN A 314 -14.18 41.90 -9.26
CA ASN A 314 -13.04 42.44 -10.00
C ASN A 314 -12.35 41.32 -10.81
N ALA A 315 -12.21 41.52 -12.12
CA ALA A 315 -11.45 40.65 -13.01
C ALA A 315 -10.08 41.29 -13.26
N GLY A 316 -9.03 40.80 -12.59
CA GLY A 316 -7.72 41.47 -12.53
C GLY A 316 -6.56 40.62 -13.08
N GLY A 317 -6.74 39.92 -14.20
CA GLY A 317 -5.73 39.04 -14.81
C GLY A 317 -5.23 39.53 -16.17
N ASN A 318 -4.11 38.97 -16.67
CA ASN A 318 -3.56 39.22 -18.02
C ASN A 318 -4.34 38.50 -19.15
N GLY A 319 -5.56 38.02 -18.91
CA GLY A 319 -6.40 37.28 -19.87
C GLY A 319 -7.65 38.07 -20.32
N ASN A 320 -8.36 37.57 -21.35
CA ASN A 320 -9.62 38.17 -21.81
C ASN A 320 -10.77 37.76 -20.87
N GLY A 321 -11.05 38.59 -19.86
CA GLY A 321 -12.16 38.40 -18.94
C GLY A 321 -13.45 39.11 -19.37
N ASN A 322 -14.61 38.54 -19.01
CA ASN A 322 -15.91 39.20 -19.15
C ASN A 322 -16.54 39.40 -17.75
N SER A 323 -17.11 40.58 -17.51
CA SER A 323 -17.81 40.92 -16.26
C SER A 323 -19.26 41.26 -16.58
N GLY A 324 -20.08 40.24 -16.75
CA GLY A 324 -21.50 40.39 -17.11
C GLY A 324 -22.42 40.24 -15.91
N GLY A 325 -22.82 41.35 -15.28
CA GLY A 325 -23.76 41.34 -14.17
C GLY A 325 -25.00 42.22 -14.39
N ASN A 326 -26.19 41.61 -14.45
CA ASN A 326 -27.48 42.29 -14.26
C ASN A 326 -27.72 42.49 -12.74
N GLY A 327 -26.96 43.39 -12.11
CA GLY A 327 -27.19 43.77 -10.73
C GLY A 327 -28.26 44.86 -10.63
N LYS A 328 -29.39 44.62 -9.95
CA LYS A 328 -30.25 45.70 -9.44
C LYS A 328 -29.59 46.30 -8.21
N GLY A 329 -28.56 47.11 -8.41
CA GLY A 329 -27.92 47.94 -7.39
C GLY A 329 -28.06 49.39 -7.79
N ASN A 330 -28.73 50.19 -6.97
CA ASN A 330 -28.88 51.62 -7.16
C ASN A 330 -27.50 52.25 -7.42
N SER A 331 -27.41 53.04 -8.49
CA SER A 331 -26.20 53.70 -8.97
C SER A 331 -25.50 54.46 -7.84
N GLY A 332 -24.36 53.94 -7.40
CA GLY A 332 -23.53 54.56 -6.38
C GLY A 332 -22.24 53.78 -6.21
N SER A 333 -21.26 54.06 -7.06
CA SER A 333 -19.85 53.71 -6.86
C SER A 333 -19.47 52.22 -6.88
N SER A 334 -19.69 51.52 -8.01
CA SER A 334 -18.96 50.28 -8.29
C SER A 334 -17.61 50.61 -8.94
N ASN A 335 -16.57 50.71 -8.09
CA ASN A 335 -15.17 50.84 -8.49
C ASN A 335 -14.67 49.52 -9.10
N SER A 336 -15.05 49.23 -10.34
CA SER A 336 -14.56 48.08 -11.12
C SER A 336 -13.25 48.49 -11.78
N ASN A 337 -12.14 48.08 -11.17
CA ASN A 337 -10.80 48.44 -11.64
C ASN A 337 -10.21 47.27 -12.42
N ALA A 338 -10.55 47.20 -13.72
CA ALA A 338 -9.95 46.26 -14.67
C ALA A 338 -8.51 46.71 -15.00
N GLY A 339 -7.57 46.52 -14.07
CA GLY A 339 -6.18 46.95 -14.20
C GLY A 339 -5.28 46.01 -15.01
N GLY A 340 -5.80 45.32 -16.03
CA GLY A 340 -5.05 44.33 -16.82
C GLY A 340 -4.94 44.68 -18.30
N ASN A 341 -3.82 44.33 -18.93
CA ASN A 341 -3.47 44.64 -20.33
C ASN A 341 -4.27 43.84 -21.40
N GLY A 342 -5.51 43.43 -21.09
CA GLY A 342 -6.35 42.56 -21.91
C GLY A 342 -7.59 43.26 -22.48
N ASN A 343 -8.05 42.84 -23.66
CA ASN A 343 -9.28 43.35 -24.30
C ASN A 343 -10.53 42.80 -23.59
N GLY A 344 -11.09 43.56 -22.65
CA GLY A 344 -12.37 43.27 -22.01
C GLY A 344 -13.56 43.88 -22.78
N ASN A 345 -14.66 43.14 -22.89
CA ASN A 345 -15.93 43.63 -23.45
C ASN A 345 -16.92 43.89 -22.31
N SER A 346 -17.30 45.14 -22.07
CA SER A 346 -18.34 45.50 -21.09
C SER A 346 -19.73 45.40 -21.74
N GLY A 347 -20.57 44.49 -21.23
CA GLY A 347 -21.89 44.21 -21.80
C GLY A 347 -22.83 45.43 -21.75
N ASN A 348 -23.41 45.79 -22.90
CA ASN A 348 -24.37 46.87 -23.05
C ASN A 348 -25.76 46.46 -22.51
N GLY A 349 -26.29 47.20 -21.53
CA GLY A 349 -27.59 46.95 -20.92
C GLY A 349 -28.74 47.41 -21.82
N ASN A 350 -29.56 46.49 -22.31
CA ASN A 350 -30.76 46.84 -23.07
C ASN A 350 -31.92 47.16 -22.10
N GLY A 351 -32.10 48.44 -21.79
CA GLY A 351 -33.32 48.94 -21.17
C GLY A 351 -34.49 48.85 -22.15
N LYS A 352 -35.50 48.03 -21.85
CA LYS A 352 -36.80 48.12 -22.53
C LYS A 352 -37.75 48.95 -21.67
N ASN A 353 -38.17 50.07 -22.27
CA ASN A 353 -39.12 51.04 -21.76
C ASN A 353 -40.43 50.40 -21.30
N ARG A 354 -40.96 51.01 -20.24
CA ARG A 354 -42.33 50.83 -19.73
C ARG A 354 -43.33 51.35 -20.76
N ASN A 355 -44.49 50.70 -20.84
CA ASN A 355 -45.77 51.39 -21.06
C ASN A 355 -46.50 51.43 -19.70
#